data_AF-A0A175QC30-F1
#
_entry.id   AF-A0A175QC30-F1
#
_cell.length_a   1.000
_cell.length_b   1.000
_cell.length_c   1.000
_cell.angle_alpha   90.00
_cell.angle_beta   90.00
_cell.angle_gamma   90.00
#
_symmetry.space_group_name_H-M   'P 1'
#
loop_
_entity.id
_entity.type
_entity.pdbx_description
1 polymer ?
#
loop_
_entity_poly.entity_id
_entity_poly.type
_entity_poly.pdbx_seq_one_letter_code
_entity_poly.pdbx_strand_id
1 'polypeptide(L)' 'QIAAKPVSQQLAAFWRIWTIKEAIIKQRGGSAWQMASIDSTAPSALSVSALQTGELSLAVCTPTPFELTPETIKVTGTL' A
#
# COMPACT_ATOMS: atom_id res chain seq x y z
N GLN A 1 0.72 -11.40 8.72
CA GLN A 1 1.15 -10.82 10.01
C GLN A 1 2.59 -10.33 9.92
N ILE A 2 2.93 -9.19 10.52
CA ILE A 2 4.28 -8.58 10.44
C ILE A 2 5.29 -9.35 11.30
N ALA A 3 4.92 -9.68 12.54
CA ALA A 3 5.80 -10.36 13.50
C ALA A 3 6.29 -11.74 13.04
N ALA A 4 5.60 -12.38 12.09
CA ALA A 4 6.00 -13.67 11.51
C ALA A 4 7.12 -13.55 10.46
N LYS A 5 7.52 -12.33 10.06
CA LYS A 5 8.60 -12.09 9.10
C LYS A 5 9.96 -11.96 9.80
N PRO A 6 11.08 -12.26 9.10
CA PRO A 6 12.41 -11.92 9.58
C PRO A 6 12.49 -10.44 9.97
N VAL A 7 13.22 -10.11 11.05
CA VAL A 7 13.32 -8.74 11.60
C VAL A 7 13.66 -7.72 10.51
N SER A 8 14.60 -8.05 9.63
CA SER A 8 15.02 -7.20 8.50
C SER A 8 13.90 -6.88 7.49
N GLN A 9 12.82 -7.66 7.46
CA GLN A 9 11.68 -7.47 6.56
C GLN A 9 10.45 -6.89 7.25
N GLN A 10 10.43 -6.80 8.58
CA GLN A 10 9.25 -6.36 9.32
C GLN A 10 8.87 -4.92 8.99
N LEU A 11 9.86 -4.03 8.86
CA LEU A 11 9.62 -2.63 8.51
C LEU A 11 9.05 -2.48 7.09
N ALA A 12 9.63 -3.17 6.11
CA ALA A 12 9.10 -3.18 4.74
C ALA A 12 7.67 -3.75 4.68
N ALA A 13 7.38 -4.80 5.45
CA ALA A 13 6.05 -5.37 5.53
C ALA A 13 5.05 -4.46 6.24
N PHE A 14 5.47 -3.77 7.30
CA PHE A 14 4.67 -2.74 7.95
C PHE A 14 4.26 -1.68 6.94
N TRP A 15 5.23 -1.10 6.24
CA TRP A 15 4.96 -0.05 5.26
C TRP A 15 4.12 -0.53 4.09
N ARG A 16 4.31 -1.75 3.60
CA ARG A 16 3.44 -2.32 2.56
C ARG A 16 2.00 -2.44 3.02
N ILE A 17 1.75 -2.94 4.22
CA ILE A 17 0.39 -3.09 4.74
C ILE A 17 -0.23 -1.73 5.01
N TRP A 18 0.52 -0.83 5.64
CA TRP A 18 0.09 0.53 5.94
C TRP A 18 -0.36 1.28 4.67
N THR A 19 0.47 1.32 3.64
CA THR A 19 0.17 2.07 2.41
C THR A 19 -1.02 1.48 1.66
N ILE A 20 -1.16 0.14 1.61
CA ILE A 20 -2.33 -0.50 1.02
C ILE A 20 -3.61 -0.07 1.75
N LYS A 21 -3.62 -0.15 3.08
CA LYS A 21 -4.79 0.23 3.87
C LYS A 21 -5.12 1.71 3.71
N GLU A 22 -4.10 2.57 3.72
CA GLU A 22 -4.27 4.01 3.52
C GLU A 22 -4.85 4.33 2.13
N ALA A 23 -4.37 3.66 1.07
CA ALA A 23 -4.92 3.82 -0.28
C ALA A 23 -6.40 3.45 -0.35
N ILE A 24 -6.81 2.35 0.30
CA ILE A 24 -8.22 1.94 0.38
C ILE A 24 -9.06 2.98 1.13
N ILE A 25 -8.56 3.50 2.24
CA ILE A 25 -9.26 4.55 3.03
C ILE A 25 -9.44 5.81 2.18
N LYS A 26 -8.36 6.28 1.55
CA LYS A 26 -8.37 7.49 0.70
C LYS A 26 -9.32 7.32 -0.48
N GLN A 27 -9.32 6.17 -1.14
CA GLN A 27 -10.20 5.89 -2.27
C GLN A 27 -11.70 5.90 -1.89
N ARG A 28 -12.02 5.61 -0.63
CA ARG A 28 -13.39 5.67 -0.08
C ARG A 28 -13.76 7.04 0.50
N GLY A 29 -12.86 8.02 0.48
CA GLY A 29 -13.05 9.32 1.13
C GLY A 29 -13.05 9.23 2.68
N GLY A 30 -12.41 8.20 3.24
CA GLY A 30 -12.37 7.94 4.67
C GLY A 30 -11.28 8.72 5.42
N SER A 31 -11.10 8.37 6.69
CA SER A 31 -10.11 8.95 7.60
C SER A 31 -9.09 7.91 8.08
N ALA A 32 -7.87 8.35 8.36
CA ALA A 32 -6.79 7.51 8.90
C ALA A 32 -7.19 6.80 10.22
N TRP A 33 -8.14 7.33 10.98
CA TRP A 33 -8.68 6.69 12.18
C TRP A 33 -9.36 5.35 11.92
N GLN A 34 -9.72 5.05 10.67
CA GLN A 34 -10.31 3.78 10.25
C GLN A 34 -9.26 2.69 9.96
N MET A 35 -7.95 2.99 10.05
CA MET A 35 -6.86 2.06 9.71
C MET A 35 -6.96 0.69 10.38
N ALA A 36 -7.36 0.67 11.66
CA ALA A 36 -7.46 -0.57 12.44
C ALA A 36 -8.58 -1.50 11.95
N SER A 37 -9.64 -0.95 11.35
CA SER A 37 -10.79 -1.73 10.86
C SER A 37 -10.68 -2.18 9.40
N ILE A 38 -9.69 -1.69 8.66
CA ILE A 38 -9.46 -2.13 7.28
C ILE A 38 -8.74 -3.48 7.27
N ASP A 39 -9.38 -4.48 6.67
CA ASP A 39 -8.72 -5.70 6.21
C ASP A 39 -8.24 -5.50 4.77
N SER A 40 -6.93 -5.35 4.59
CA SER A 40 -6.29 -5.19 3.28
C SER A 40 -6.18 -6.49 2.48
N THR A 41 -6.59 -7.63 3.05
CA THR A 41 -6.56 -8.94 2.40
C THR A 41 -7.93 -9.41 1.94
N ALA A 42 -9.00 -8.73 2.39
CA ALA A 42 -10.36 -9.03 1.99
C ALA A 42 -10.56 -8.78 0.48
N PRO A 43 -11.28 -9.67 -0.23
CA PRO A 43 -11.71 -9.40 -1.60
C PRO A 43 -12.46 -8.08 -1.71
N SER A 44 -12.19 -7.34 -2.77
CA SER A 44 -12.77 -6.01 -3.02
C SER A 44 -13.09 -5.85 -4.50
N ALA A 45 -14.14 -5.09 -4.82
CA ALA A 45 -14.43 -4.67 -6.20
C ALA A 45 -13.41 -3.65 -6.72
N LEU A 46 -12.62 -3.03 -5.84
CA LEU A 46 -11.55 -2.11 -6.20
C LEU A 46 -10.29 -2.87 -6.56
N SER A 47 -9.57 -2.38 -7.56
CA SER A 47 -8.21 -2.82 -7.83
C SER A 47 -7.25 -2.20 -6.82
N VAL A 48 -6.36 -3.01 -6.26
CA VAL A 48 -5.30 -2.58 -5.35
C VAL A 48 -3.98 -3.12 -5.86
N SER A 49 -3.03 -2.23 -6.11
CA SER A 49 -1.66 -2.59 -6.47
C SER A 49 -0.68 -1.91 -5.53
N ALA A 50 0.48 -2.54 -5.30
CA ALA A 50 1.48 -2.03 -4.37
C ALA A 50 2.90 -2.39 -4.81
N LEU A 51 3.78 -1.41 -4.78
CA LEU A 51 5.17 -1.51 -5.23
C LEU A 51 6.10 -1.01 -4.13
N GLN A 52 7.18 -1.76 -3.90
CA GLN A 52 8.31 -1.33 -3.09
C GLN A 52 9.45 -0.94 -4.03
N THR A 53 9.99 0.26 -3.87
CA THR A 53 11.15 0.75 -4.64
C THR A 53 12.17 1.37 -3.68
N GLY A 54 13.30 0.68 -3.50
CA GLY A 54 14.24 0.99 -2.42
C GLY A 54 13.54 1.00 -1.05
N GLU A 55 13.65 2.12 -0.33
CA GLU A 55 13.03 2.30 0.98
C GLU A 55 11.57 2.78 0.90
N LEU A 56 11.08 3.13 -0.28
CA LEU A 56 9.72 3.63 -0.48
C LEU A 56 8.72 2.48 -0.67
N SER A 57 7.60 2.56 0.04
CA SER A 57 6.41 1.73 -0.16
C SER A 57 5.31 2.58 -0.78
N LEU A 58 4.73 2.13 -1.88
CA LEU A 58 3.60 2.77 -2.54
C LEU A 58 2.46 1.77 -2.74
N ALA A 59 1.23 2.27 -2.63
CA ALA A 59 0.04 1.52 -3.01
C ALA A 59 -0.98 2.46 -3.67
N VAL A 60 -1.71 1.92 -4.64
CA VAL A 60 -2.80 2.60 -5.34
C VAL A 60 -4.05 1.73 -5.21
N CYS A 61 -5.20 2.39 -5.01
CA CYS A 61 -6.50 1.75 -4.97
C CYS A 61 -7.43 2.49 -5.93
N THR A 62 -7.98 1.79 -6.93
CA THR A 62 -8.75 2.38 -8.03
C THR A 62 -10.01 1.56 -8.36
N PRO A 63 -11.06 2.17 -8.96
CA PRO A 63 -12.25 1.45 -9.40
C PRO A 63 -12.01 0.54 -10.62
N THR A 64 -11.01 0.87 -11.44
CA THR A 64 -10.57 0.09 -12.60
C THR A 64 -9.21 -0.54 -12.34
N PRO A 65 -8.89 -1.69 -12.96
CA PRO A 65 -7.57 -2.31 -12.84
C PRO A 65 -6.43 -1.34 -13.14
N PHE A 66 -5.50 -1.19 -12.20
CA PHE A 66 -4.27 -0.42 -12.38
C PHE A 66 -3.13 -1.08 -11.61
N GLU A 67 -2.03 -1.35 -12.31
CA GLU A 67 -0.85 -1.99 -11.74
C GLU A 67 0.30 -0.99 -11.58
N LEU A 68 0.77 -0.82 -10.35
CA LEU A 68 2.02 -0.12 -10.08
C LEU A 68 3.21 -0.99 -10.51
N THR A 69 4.03 -0.44 -11.40
CA THR A 69 5.30 -1.03 -11.83
C THR A 69 6.39 0.04 -11.75
N PRO A 70 7.68 -0.32 -11.73
CA PRO A 70 8.75 0.67 -11.73
C PRO A 70 8.65 1.68 -12.88
N GLU A 71 8.11 1.27 -14.03
CA GLU A 71 7.93 2.11 -15.23
C GLU A 71 6.78 3.11 -15.08
N THR A 72 5.81 2.85 -14.21
CA THR A 72 4.67 3.76 -13.96
C THR A 72 4.98 4.83 -12.91
N ILE A 73 6.17 4.79 -12.29
CA ILE A 73 6.60 5.75 -11.28
C ILE A 73 7.71 6.64 -11.81
N LYS A 74 7.52 7.95 -11.68
CA LYS A 74 8.58 8.96 -11.86
C LYS A 74 8.89 9.61 -10.51
N VAL A 75 10.04 9.31 -9.93
CA VAL A 75 10.51 9.99 -8.72
C VAL A 75 11.10 11.34 -9.14
N THR A 76 10.53 12.43 -8.64
CA THR A 76 11.00 13.80 -8.91
C THR A 76 11.58 14.42 -7.64
N GLY A 77 12.89 14.64 -7.62
CA GLY A 77 13.65 15.21 -6.48
C GLY A 77 14.96 14.47 -6.24
N THR A 78 16.01 15.16 -5.82
CA THR A 78 17.24 14.54 -5.30
C THR A 78 16.99 14.03 -3.88
N LEU A 79 17.33 12.76 -3.62
CA LEU A 79 17.36 12.16 -2.29
C LEU A 79 18.38 12.89 -1.38
#